data_AF-A0A7K2M5L7-F1
#
_entry.id   AF-A0A7K2M5L7-F1
#
_cell.length_a   1.000
_cell.length_b   1.000
_cell.length_c   1.000
_cell.angle_alpha   90.00
_cell.angle_beta   90.00
_cell.angle_gamma   90.00
#
_symmetry.space_group_name_H-M   'P 1'
#
loop_
_entity.id
_entity.type
_entity.pdbx_description
1 polymer ?
#
loop_
_entity_poly.entity_id
_entity_poly.type
_entity_poly.pdbx_seq_one_letter_code
_entity_poly.pdbx_strand_id
1 'polypeptide(L)'
;MKFIDIWDLKVTAGQLTVWRPTAGPPHSSDWMPDARPASYLQEAHLNDALNSAAGGRGPSWLATSFELPGPLDEYALCKAFTDWINRHEVLRSRLEPYADGDVLGMYRSTLRPGAVGLMRAEHGHVDDPRELSARLEAVLDGSTDPLAWPSFVFLTVRRPDSTTVCVGLDHHNVDGYAVLLIAHEIRELYAAALDDRRACLTEVGSYLDFAGPERQDAAGCTATTKPSGSGGSSWPKAAAGCPSSSSRSPTGTPRRRSPRPAAWTGCWTRRAHAPSRWSAGAAAATSSPVCSPASPWPVNVSRGRRTSAP
;
A
#
# COMPACT_ATOMS: atom_id res chain seq x y z
N MET A 1 -12.72 -1.47 -12.04
CA MET A 1 -11.30 -1.67 -11.66
C MET A 1 -10.85 -3.07 -12.05
N LYS A 2 -9.58 -3.28 -12.40
CA LYS A 2 -9.01 -4.60 -12.71
C LYS A 2 -7.72 -4.81 -11.91
N PHE A 3 -7.56 -5.99 -11.30
CA PHE A 3 -6.27 -6.47 -10.80
C PHE A 3 -5.56 -7.20 -11.94
N ILE A 4 -4.44 -6.65 -12.39
CA ILE A 4 -3.71 -7.13 -13.57
C ILE A 4 -2.22 -7.28 -13.24
N ASP A 5 -1.50 -8.00 -14.07
CA ASP A 5 -0.04 -7.95 -14.02
C ASP A 5 0.45 -6.62 -14.60
N ILE A 6 1.64 -6.13 -14.23
CA ILE A 6 2.19 -4.90 -14.81
C ILE A 6 2.46 -5.03 -16.31
N TRP A 7 2.74 -6.25 -16.77
CA TRP A 7 2.90 -6.54 -18.19
C TRP A 7 1.59 -6.49 -18.97
N ASP A 8 0.45 -6.57 -18.28
CA ASP A 8 -0.89 -6.38 -18.86
C ASP A 8 -1.36 -4.92 -18.75
N LEU A 9 -0.63 -4.07 -18.03
CA LEU A 9 -0.94 -2.65 -17.90
C LEU A 9 -0.60 -1.93 -19.20
N LYS A 10 -1.63 -1.49 -19.91
CA LYS A 10 -1.49 -0.68 -21.12
C LYS A 10 -1.23 0.77 -20.77
N VAL A 11 0.05 1.13 -20.62
CA VAL A 11 0.48 2.54 -20.49
C VAL A 11 0.91 3.05 -21.86
N THR A 12 0.38 4.21 -22.26
CA THR A 12 0.77 4.88 -23.49
C THR A 12 2.16 5.51 -23.32
N ALA A 13 3.00 5.39 -24.34
CA ALA A 13 4.31 6.04 -24.45
C ALA A 13 4.29 7.52 -24.04
N GLY A 14 5.42 8.01 -23.51
CA GLY A 14 5.52 9.39 -23.04
C GLY A 14 6.78 9.65 -22.21
N GLN A 15 6.84 10.85 -21.63
CA GLN A 15 7.93 11.27 -20.74
C GLN A 15 7.77 10.62 -19.36
N LEU A 16 8.67 9.71 -19.00
CA LEU A 16 8.70 9.06 -17.69
C LEU A 16 9.37 9.97 -16.66
N THR A 17 8.69 10.21 -15.54
CA THR A 17 9.23 10.92 -14.37
C THR A 17 8.95 10.10 -13.12
N VAL A 18 9.91 10.03 -12.22
CA VAL A 18 9.81 9.33 -10.94
C VAL A 18 9.87 10.36 -9.82
N TRP A 19 8.96 10.24 -8.86
CA TRP A 19 8.83 11.11 -7.70
C TRP A 19 9.04 10.28 -6.45
N ARG A 20 10.14 10.56 -5.74
CA ARG A 20 10.52 9.85 -4.53
C ARG A 20 10.26 10.71 -3.29
N PRO A 21 9.51 10.20 -2.30
CA PRO A 21 9.44 10.85 -1.00
C PRO A 21 10.84 11.03 -0.41
N THR A 22 11.07 12.18 0.18
CA THR A 22 12.29 12.46 0.93
C THR A 22 11.91 12.97 2.30
N ALA A 23 12.60 12.48 3.32
CA ALA A 23 12.67 13.21 4.58
C ALA A 23 13.70 14.34 4.39
N GLY A 24 13.68 15.36 5.24
CA GLY A 24 14.88 16.19 5.43
C GLY A 24 16.14 15.31 5.61
N PRO A 25 17.36 15.85 5.46
CA PRO A 25 18.59 15.06 5.40
C PRO A 25 18.60 13.92 6.44
N PRO A 26 19.13 12.73 6.10
CA PRO A 26 18.80 11.42 6.70
C PRO A 26 19.07 11.26 8.22
N HIS A 27 19.58 12.29 8.88
CA HIS A 27 19.82 12.40 10.33
C HIS A 27 19.15 13.64 10.96
N SER A 28 18.17 14.25 10.28
CA SER A 28 17.42 15.37 10.83
C SER A 28 16.63 14.92 12.06
N SER A 29 16.55 15.82 13.05
CA SER A 29 15.78 15.71 14.29
C SER A 29 14.26 15.54 14.09
N ASP A 30 13.80 15.35 12.84
CA ASP A 30 12.38 15.38 12.47
C ASP A 30 11.73 14.00 12.59
N TRP A 31 12.51 12.92 12.56
CA TRP A 31 12.02 11.57 12.88
C TRP A 31 11.78 11.47 14.38
N MET A 32 10.51 11.43 14.77
CA MET A 32 10.14 11.32 16.17
C MET A 32 9.89 9.86 16.56
N PRO A 33 10.43 9.41 17.70
CA PRO A 33 10.03 8.13 18.30
C PRO A 33 8.51 8.01 18.40
N ASP A 34 7.97 6.87 17.98
CA ASP A 34 6.55 6.56 18.07
C ASP A 34 6.35 5.25 18.83
N ALA A 35 5.63 5.32 19.96
CA ALA A 35 5.39 4.18 20.83
C ALA A 35 4.27 3.24 20.32
N ARG A 36 3.53 3.63 19.27
CA ARG A 36 2.48 2.79 18.68
C ARG A 36 3.10 1.59 17.96
N PRO A 37 2.68 0.35 18.28
CA PRO A 37 3.33 -0.83 17.74
C PRO A 37 3.12 -0.98 16.22
N ALA A 38 3.91 -1.83 15.57
CA ALA A 38 3.54 -2.40 14.27
C ALA A 38 2.21 -3.15 14.39
N SER A 39 1.39 -3.28 13.33
CA SER A 39 0.31 -4.29 13.35
C SER A 39 0.92 -5.71 13.29
N TYR A 40 0.15 -6.75 13.58
CA TYR A 40 0.66 -8.13 13.39
C TYR A 40 1.04 -8.41 11.94
N LEU A 41 0.30 -7.86 10.99
CA LEU A 41 0.58 -8.02 9.57
C LEU A 41 1.86 -7.29 9.16
N GLN A 42 2.08 -6.07 9.66
CA GLN A 42 3.33 -5.34 9.41
C GLN A 42 4.53 -6.12 9.98
N GLU A 43 4.46 -6.55 11.24
CA GLU A 43 5.54 -7.29 11.87
C GLU A 43 5.83 -8.62 11.17
N ALA A 44 4.80 -9.40 10.83
CA ALA A 44 4.97 -10.67 10.12
C ALA A 44 5.60 -10.46 8.73
N HIS A 45 5.17 -9.44 7.98
CA HIS A 45 5.69 -9.13 6.65
C HIS A 45 7.16 -8.67 6.70
N LEU A 46 7.50 -7.81 7.67
CA LEU A 46 8.88 -7.33 7.86
C LEU A 46 9.80 -8.46 8.32
N ASN A 47 9.33 -9.32 9.24
CA ASN A 47 10.08 -10.50 9.66
C ASN A 47 10.28 -11.49 8.50
N ASP A 48 9.25 -11.71 7.67
CA ASP A 48 9.39 -12.52 6.45
C ASP A 48 10.44 -11.93 5.50
N ALA A 49 10.44 -10.60 5.31
CA ALA A 49 11.44 -9.92 4.48
C ALA A 49 12.87 -10.05 5.05
N LEU A 50 13.06 -9.85 6.35
CA LEU A 50 14.36 -10.01 7.03
C LEU A 50 14.91 -11.44 6.89
N ASN A 51 14.04 -12.44 7.09
CA ASN A 51 14.42 -13.85 6.98
C ASN A 51 14.60 -14.32 5.53
N SER A 52 13.89 -13.69 4.59
CA SER A 52 13.94 -14.02 3.16
C SER A 52 15.09 -13.37 2.41
N ALA A 53 15.85 -12.46 3.03
CA ALA A 53 17.02 -11.82 2.41
C ALA A 53 18.08 -12.83 1.91
N ALA A 54 18.11 -14.04 2.49
CA ALA A 54 18.94 -15.16 2.03
C ALA A 54 18.26 -16.11 1.01
N GLY A 55 16.94 -16.00 0.83
CA GLY A 55 16.10 -16.97 0.11
C GLY A 55 15.43 -16.48 -1.17
N GLY A 56 15.60 -15.21 -1.56
CA GLY A 56 15.19 -14.71 -2.88
C GLY A 56 13.69 -14.43 -3.04
N ARG A 57 13.01 -13.93 -2.00
CA ARG A 57 11.62 -13.46 -2.15
C ARG A 57 11.58 -12.25 -3.09
N GLY A 58 10.66 -12.29 -4.04
CA GLY A 58 10.40 -11.18 -4.95
C GLY A 58 9.71 -10.01 -4.25
N PRO A 59 9.70 -8.83 -4.87
CA PRO A 59 9.03 -7.65 -4.34
C PRO A 59 7.53 -7.90 -4.15
N SER A 60 6.97 -7.32 -3.10
CA SER A 60 5.58 -7.50 -2.67
C SER A 60 4.76 -6.22 -2.81
N TRP A 61 4.97 -5.46 -3.88
CA TRP A 61 4.23 -4.22 -4.07
C TRP A 61 2.86 -4.42 -4.70
N LEU A 62 1.96 -3.49 -4.37
CA LEU A 62 0.75 -3.20 -5.11
C LEU A 62 0.90 -1.81 -5.73
N ALA A 63 0.43 -1.64 -6.97
CA ALA A 63 0.44 -0.35 -7.62
C ALA A 63 -0.94 0.02 -8.17
N THR A 64 -1.29 1.30 -8.08
CA THR A 64 -2.52 1.86 -8.67
C THR A 64 -2.15 2.78 -9.81
N SER A 65 -2.73 2.55 -10.99
CA SER A 65 -2.55 3.42 -12.15
C SER A 65 -3.85 4.07 -12.58
N PHE A 66 -3.80 5.36 -12.93
CA PHE A 66 -4.94 6.12 -13.39
C PHE A 66 -4.50 7.30 -14.28
N GLU A 67 -5.45 7.83 -15.05
CA GLU A 67 -5.19 8.93 -15.98
C GLU A 67 -5.64 10.28 -15.41
N LEU A 68 -4.83 11.31 -15.63
CA LEU A 68 -5.16 12.73 -15.49
C LEU A 68 -5.33 13.35 -16.89
N PRO A 69 -6.47 13.96 -17.20
CA PRO A 69 -6.70 14.61 -18.49
C PRO A 69 -6.06 16.00 -18.54
N GLY A 70 -5.66 16.43 -19.73
CA GLY A 70 -5.10 17.75 -20.00
C GLY A 70 -3.60 17.85 -19.75
N PRO A 71 -3.03 19.06 -19.96
CA PRO A 71 -1.64 19.33 -19.64
C PRO A 71 -1.41 19.19 -18.12
N LEU A 72 -0.29 18.60 -17.76
CA LEU A 72 0.07 18.38 -16.36
C LEU A 72 0.57 19.68 -15.71
N ASP A 73 -0.07 20.09 -14.63
CA ASP A 73 0.52 21.05 -13.69
C ASP A 73 1.38 20.28 -12.67
N GLU A 74 2.70 20.39 -12.83
CA GLU A 74 3.64 19.65 -11.98
C GLU A 74 3.63 20.13 -10.52
N TYR A 75 3.32 21.40 -10.28
CA TYR A 75 3.26 21.95 -8.93
C TYR A 75 2.03 21.42 -8.18
N ALA A 76 0.86 21.46 -8.83
CA ALA A 76 -0.38 20.91 -8.29
C ALA A 76 -0.25 19.40 -8.05
N LEU A 77 0.44 18.65 -8.92
CA LEU A 77 0.68 17.22 -8.71
C LEU A 77 1.63 16.96 -7.53
N CYS A 78 2.73 17.71 -7.42
CA CYS A 78 3.65 17.62 -6.29
C CYS A 78 2.92 17.91 -4.96
N LYS A 79 2.07 18.95 -4.95
CA LYS A 79 1.19 19.27 -3.81
C LYS A 79 0.21 18.13 -3.50
N ALA A 80 -0.43 17.56 -4.51
CA ALA A 80 -1.37 16.46 -4.32
C ALA A 80 -0.70 15.22 -3.70
N PHE A 81 0.50 14.85 -4.15
CA PHE A 81 1.26 13.75 -3.58
C PHE A 81 1.71 14.02 -2.14
N THR A 82 2.23 15.22 -1.85
CA THR A 82 2.64 15.58 -0.48
C THR A 82 1.46 15.66 0.49
N ASP A 83 0.33 16.21 0.06
CA ASP A 83 -0.91 16.23 0.85
C ASP A 83 -1.45 14.81 1.09
N TRP A 84 -1.36 13.92 0.09
CA TRP A 84 -1.76 12.52 0.24
C TRP A 84 -0.88 11.78 1.26
N ILE A 85 0.44 11.99 1.23
CA ILE A 85 1.36 11.44 2.24
C ILE A 85 1.02 11.98 3.64
N ASN A 86 0.75 13.29 3.76
CA ASN A 86 0.42 13.90 5.05
C ASN A 86 -0.91 13.38 5.61
N ARG A 87 -1.88 13.11 4.73
CA ARG A 87 -3.19 12.56 5.07
C ARG A 87 -3.10 11.13 5.61
N HIS A 88 -2.16 10.32 5.12
CA HIS A 88 -1.98 8.92 5.53
C HIS A 88 -0.73 8.75 6.38
N GLU A 89 -0.89 8.82 7.70
CA GLU A 89 0.24 8.81 8.65
C GLU A 89 1.21 7.63 8.48
N VAL A 90 0.74 6.48 8.00
CA VAL A 90 1.58 5.31 7.71
C VAL A 90 2.67 5.63 6.68
N LEU A 91 2.41 6.50 5.71
CA LEU A 91 3.35 6.84 4.63
C LEU A 91 4.48 7.77 5.09
N ARG A 92 4.27 8.51 6.20
CA ARG A 92 5.31 9.33 6.85
C ARG A 92 5.93 8.62 8.07
N SER A 93 5.76 7.30 8.16
CA SER A 93 6.25 6.47 9.26
C SER A 93 7.14 5.36 8.72
N ARG A 94 8.12 4.94 9.52
CA ARG A 94 8.98 3.79 9.23
C ARG A 94 8.99 2.82 10.40
N LEU A 95 9.22 1.55 10.10
CA LEU A 95 9.44 0.48 11.05
C LEU A 95 10.84 -0.08 10.84
N GLU A 96 11.63 -0.10 11.90
CA GLU A 96 13.00 -0.59 11.87
C GLU A 96 13.11 -1.77 12.84
N PRO A 97 13.77 -2.88 12.45
CA PRO A 97 14.00 -3.98 13.37
C PRO A 97 14.94 -3.54 14.49
N TYR A 98 14.69 -4.03 15.69
CA TYR A 98 15.63 -3.92 16.81
C TYR A 98 15.78 -5.27 17.51
N ALA A 99 16.92 -5.43 18.18
CA ALA A 99 17.22 -6.58 19.03
C ALA A 99 17.62 -6.07 20.42
N ASP A 100 16.98 -6.58 21.46
CA ASP A 100 17.35 -6.37 22.86
C ASP A 100 17.45 -7.73 23.56
N GLY A 101 18.68 -8.22 23.71
CA GLY A 101 18.95 -9.60 24.12
C GLY A 101 18.35 -10.60 23.12
N ASP A 102 17.48 -11.49 23.62
CA ASP A 102 16.76 -12.49 22.82
C ASP A 102 15.43 -11.95 22.23
N VAL A 103 15.08 -10.68 22.50
CA VAL A 103 13.85 -10.06 22.00
C VAL A 103 14.12 -9.37 20.66
N LEU A 104 13.50 -9.88 19.61
CA LEU A 104 13.40 -9.20 18.31
C LEU A 104 12.07 -8.46 18.24
N GLY A 105 12.09 -7.22 17.76
CA GLY A 105 10.90 -6.42 17.59
C GLY A 105 11.03 -5.37 16.51
N MET A 106 9.98 -4.56 16.37
CA MET A 106 9.94 -3.42 15.44
C MET A 106 9.81 -2.13 16.21
N TYR A 107 10.68 -1.17 15.94
CA TYR A 107 10.63 0.19 16.47
C TYR A 107 10.07 1.13 15.41
N ARG A 108 9.14 2.01 15.81
CA ARG A 108 8.51 2.98 14.91
C ARG A 108 9.11 4.37 15.11
N SER A 109 9.35 5.05 14.00
CA SER A 109 9.55 6.50 13.98
C SER A 109 8.67 7.13 12.93
N THR A 110 8.21 8.35 13.22
CA THR A 110 7.22 9.04 12.41
C THR A 110 7.60 10.50 12.24
N LEU A 111 7.58 10.99 11.00
CA LEU A 111 7.79 12.39 10.68
C LEU A 111 6.57 13.22 11.04
N ARG A 112 6.78 14.50 11.38
CA ARG A 112 5.68 15.46 11.58
C ARG A 112 4.91 15.68 10.26
N PRO A 113 3.61 16.04 10.33
CA PRO A 113 2.90 16.51 9.15
C PRO A 113 3.66 17.65 8.46
N GLY A 114 3.76 17.60 7.14
CA GLY A 114 4.47 18.58 6.32
C GLY A 114 5.98 18.38 6.20
N ALA A 115 6.57 17.41 6.90
CA ALA A 115 8.02 17.18 6.88
C ALA A 115 8.50 16.30 5.70
N VAL A 116 7.58 15.71 4.92
CA VAL A 116 7.93 14.91 3.73
C VAL A 116 7.99 15.81 2.49
N GLY A 117 9.15 15.84 1.84
CA GLY A 117 9.35 16.43 0.52
C GLY A 117 9.25 15.40 -0.60
N LEU A 118 9.36 15.86 -1.85
CA LEU A 118 9.43 15.01 -3.04
C LEU A 118 10.62 15.38 -3.91
N MET A 119 11.44 14.38 -4.25
CA MET A 119 12.49 14.49 -5.25
C MET A 119 11.97 13.98 -6.59
N ARG A 120 12.00 14.86 -7.60
CA ARG A 120 11.61 14.57 -8.97
C ARG A 120 12.84 14.20 -9.80
N ALA A 121 12.79 13.09 -10.52
CA ALA A 121 13.81 12.65 -11.46
C ALA A 121 13.17 12.32 -12.81
N GLU A 122 13.66 12.95 -13.88
CA GLU A 122 13.23 12.62 -15.25
C GLU A 122 14.03 11.43 -15.78
N HIS A 123 13.32 10.44 -16.34
CA HIS A 123 13.91 9.23 -16.91
C HIS A 123 13.83 9.20 -18.44
N GLY A 124 13.43 10.33 -19.05
CA GLY A 124 13.36 10.51 -20.50
C GLY A 124 12.05 10.05 -21.13
N HIS A 125 11.95 10.26 -22.44
CA HIS A 125 10.84 9.77 -23.26
C HIS A 125 11.03 8.29 -23.58
N VAL A 126 9.95 7.52 -23.52
CA VAL A 126 9.95 6.08 -23.83
C VAL A 126 8.84 5.79 -24.85
N ASP A 127 9.24 5.41 -26.06
CA ASP A 127 8.34 5.15 -27.18
C ASP A 127 7.76 3.73 -27.18
N ASP A 128 8.57 2.74 -26.77
CA ASP A 128 8.15 1.34 -26.76
C ASP A 128 7.35 1.00 -25.48
N PRO A 129 6.09 0.54 -25.60
CA PRO A 129 5.29 0.19 -24.44
C PRO A 129 5.88 -0.95 -23.60
N ARG A 130 6.61 -1.90 -24.22
CA ARG A 130 7.25 -3.00 -23.47
C ARG A 130 8.43 -2.50 -22.65
N GLU A 131 9.28 -1.67 -23.24
CA GLU A 131 10.36 -0.98 -22.53
C GLU A 131 9.80 -0.12 -21.38
N LEU A 132 8.68 0.58 -21.62
CA LEU A 132 8.02 1.35 -20.58
C LEU A 132 7.54 0.46 -19.42
N SER A 133 6.84 -0.64 -19.69
CA SER A 133 6.45 -1.60 -18.64
C SER A 133 7.66 -2.13 -17.87
N ALA A 134 8.75 -2.48 -18.54
CA ALA A 134 9.98 -2.95 -17.90
C ALA A 134 10.60 -1.89 -16.99
N ARG A 135 10.63 -0.62 -17.42
CA ARG A 135 11.12 0.51 -16.62
C ARG A 135 10.23 0.78 -15.41
N LEU A 136 8.90 0.72 -15.58
CA LEU A 136 7.95 0.86 -14.47
C LEU A 136 8.15 -0.24 -13.44
N GLU A 137 8.23 -1.51 -13.86
CA GLU A 137 8.49 -2.64 -12.97
C GLU A 137 9.83 -2.49 -12.24
N ALA A 138 10.90 -2.15 -12.95
CA ALA A 138 12.22 -1.97 -12.34
C ALA A 138 12.24 -0.87 -11.27
N VAL A 139 11.54 0.25 -11.49
CA VAL A 139 11.43 1.32 -10.48
C VAL A 139 10.60 0.86 -9.29
N LEU A 140 9.48 0.17 -9.51
CA LEU A 140 8.63 -0.35 -8.44
C LEU A 140 9.41 -1.36 -7.58
N ASP A 141 10.02 -2.36 -8.21
CA ASP A 141 10.86 -3.37 -7.57
C ASP A 141 11.97 -2.75 -6.71
N GLY A 142 12.60 -1.68 -7.20
CA GLY A 142 13.70 -1.00 -6.50
C GLY A 142 13.28 0.08 -5.50
N SER A 143 12.00 0.46 -5.42
CA SER A 143 11.52 1.58 -4.58
C SER A 143 10.43 1.19 -3.58
N THR A 144 10.12 -0.11 -3.46
CA THR A 144 9.13 -0.64 -2.52
C THR A 144 9.72 -1.71 -1.62
N ASP A 145 10.96 -1.53 -1.17
CA ASP A 145 11.58 -2.42 -0.19
C ASP A 145 10.85 -2.25 1.15
N PRO A 146 10.26 -3.32 1.74
CA PRO A 146 9.60 -3.23 3.04
C PRO A 146 10.52 -2.78 4.18
N LEU A 147 11.84 -2.98 4.06
CA LEU A 147 12.83 -2.68 5.10
C LEU A 147 13.44 -1.27 4.97
N ALA A 148 13.02 -0.49 3.97
CA ALA A 148 13.49 0.87 3.75
C ALA A 148 12.32 1.86 3.79
N TRP A 149 12.61 3.09 4.21
CA TRP A 149 11.70 4.22 3.99
C TRP A 149 12.31 5.20 2.97
N PRO A 150 11.54 5.65 1.97
CA PRO A 150 10.17 5.26 1.68
C PRO A 150 10.08 3.88 1.01
N SER A 151 9.08 3.09 1.40
CA SER A 151 8.71 1.81 0.77
C SER A 151 7.61 2.00 -0.29
N PHE A 152 7.60 3.17 -0.94
CA PHE A 152 6.63 3.57 -1.95
C PHE A 152 7.20 4.63 -2.89
N VAL A 153 6.61 4.77 -4.07
CA VAL A 153 7.06 5.67 -5.14
C VAL A 153 5.88 6.12 -6.01
N PHE A 154 5.98 7.32 -6.59
CA PHE A 154 5.07 7.77 -7.63
C PHE A 154 5.80 7.85 -8.97
N LEU A 155 5.11 7.49 -10.03
CA LEU A 155 5.59 7.61 -11.40
C LEU A 155 4.54 8.34 -12.23
N THR A 156 5.02 9.15 -13.17
CA THR A 156 4.17 9.76 -14.19
C THR A 156 4.71 9.49 -15.58
N VAL A 157 3.84 9.14 -16.51
CA VAL A 157 4.14 9.10 -17.93
C VAL A 157 3.33 10.21 -18.59
N ARG A 158 4.00 11.32 -18.92
CA ARG A 158 3.36 12.53 -19.45
C ARG A 158 3.32 12.53 -20.97
N ARG A 159 2.18 12.97 -21.51
CA ARG A 159 1.91 13.31 -22.91
C ARG A 159 1.35 14.74 -23.00
N PRO A 160 1.20 15.33 -24.21
CA PRO A 160 0.72 16.71 -24.35
C PRO A 160 -0.68 16.96 -23.76
N ASP A 161 -1.57 15.96 -23.80
CA ASP A 161 -2.99 16.09 -23.47
C ASP A 161 -3.42 15.21 -22.29
N SER A 162 -2.50 14.46 -21.68
CA SER A 162 -2.80 13.47 -20.66
C SER A 162 -1.56 13.04 -19.89
N THR A 163 -1.75 12.57 -18.66
CA THR A 163 -0.68 11.97 -17.84
C THR A 163 -1.18 10.74 -17.14
N THR A 164 -0.44 9.64 -17.28
CA THR A 164 -0.69 8.42 -16.53
C THR A 164 0.08 8.53 -15.23
N VAL A 165 -0.63 8.45 -14.11
CA VAL A 165 -0.04 8.38 -12.77
C VAL A 165 -0.03 6.93 -12.33
N CYS A 166 1.09 6.46 -11.80
CA CYS A 166 1.23 5.18 -11.14
C CYS A 166 1.75 5.39 -9.72
N VAL A 167 1.13 4.75 -8.75
CA VAL A 167 1.52 4.83 -7.33
C VAL A 167 1.81 3.42 -6.85
N GLY A 168 3.07 3.12 -6.56
CA GLY A 168 3.51 1.82 -6.07
C GLY A 168 3.85 1.85 -4.60
N LEU A 169 3.39 0.86 -3.84
CA LEU A 169 3.66 0.74 -2.42
C LEU A 169 3.94 -0.71 -2.05
N ASP A 170 4.83 -0.92 -1.08
CA ASP A 170 4.90 -2.23 -0.41
C ASP A 170 3.58 -2.54 0.35
N HIS A 171 3.25 -3.82 0.40
CA HIS A 171 2.01 -4.32 1.02
C HIS A 171 1.89 -4.03 2.52
N HIS A 172 2.96 -3.67 3.24
CA HIS A 172 2.84 -3.28 4.65
C HIS A 172 2.21 -1.89 4.85
N ASN A 173 2.15 -1.08 3.80
CA ASN A 173 1.53 0.25 3.83
C ASN A 173 0.09 0.25 3.31
N VAL A 174 -0.28 -0.77 2.51
CA VAL A 174 -1.53 -0.75 1.75
C VAL A 174 -2.11 -2.14 1.62
N ASP A 175 -3.44 -2.24 1.64
CA ASP A 175 -4.17 -3.47 1.33
C ASP A 175 -4.96 -3.33 0.02
N GLY A 176 -5.65 -4.41 -0.36
CA GLY A 176 -6.48 -4.44 -1.57
C GLY A 176 -7.68 -3.48 -1.56
N TYR A 177 -8.09 -2.94 -0.41
CA TYR A 177 -9.15 -1.95 -0.30
C TYR A 177 -8.61 -0.53 -0.41
N ALA A 178 -7.49 -0.23 0.25
CA ALA A 178 -6.87 1.08 0.24
C ALA A 178 -6.41 1.46 -1.19
N VAL A 179 -5.87 0.51 -1.97
CA VAL A 179 -5.52 0.75 -3.38
C VAL A 179 -6.71 1.21 -4.24
N LEU A 180 -7.95 0.89 -3.85
CA LEU A 180 -9.16 1.34 -4.56
C LEU A 180 -9.37 2.85 -4.45
N LEU A 181 -8.90 3.45 -3.35
CA LEU A 181 -9.16 4.84 -3.00
C LEU A 181 -8.06 5.78 -3.49
N ILE A 182 -6.84 5.28 -3.72
CA ILE A 182 -5.66 6.08 -4.10
C ILE A 182 -5.97 7.00 -5.29
N ALA A 183 -6.51 6.45 -6.38
CA ALA A 183 -6.82 7.21 -7.57
C ALA A 183 -7.88 8.30 -7.34
N HIS A 184 -8.87 8.03 -6.49
CA HIS A 184 -9.90 9.02 -6.15
C HIS A 184 -9.31 10.16 -5.33
N GLU A 185 -8.54 9.84 -4.28
CA GLU A 185 -7.97 10.84 -3.39
C GLU A 185 -6.95 11.73 -4.09
N ILE A 186 -6.01 11.14 -4.85
CA ILE A 186 -4.98 11.93 -5.54
C ILE A 186 -5.60 12.83 -6.61
N ARG A 187 -6.63 12.36 -7.34
CA ARG A 187 -7.34 13.20 -8.31
C ARG A 187 -8.03 14.38 -7.65
N GLU A 188 -8.69 14.16 -6.51
CA GLU A 188 -9.37 15.23 -5.79
C GLU A 188 -8.37 16.22 -5.17
N LEU A 189 -7.25 15.73 -4.62
CA LEU A 189 -6.17 16.58 -4.12
C LEU A 189 -5.53 17.41 -5.24
N TYR A 190 -5.34 16.80 -6.43
CA TYR A 190 -4.83 17.48 -7.61
C TYR A 190 -5.80 18.55 -8.13
N ALA A 191 -7.08 18.22 -8.27
CA ALA A 191 -8.11 19.18 -8.66
C ALA A 191 -8.21 20.33 -7.65
N ALA A 192 -8.14 20.02 -6.36
CA ALA A 192 -8.16 21.03 -5.31
C ALA A 192 -6.94 21.95 -5.36
N ALA A 193 -5.76 21.42 -5.67
CA ALA A 193 -4.55 22.21 -5.85
C ALA A 193 -4.61 23.12 -7.09
N LEU A 194 -5.20 22.66 -8.19
CA LEU A 194 -5.43 23.48 -9.40
C LEU A 194 -6.38 24.65 -9.15
N ASP A 195 -7.46 24.39 -8.40
CA ASP A 195 -8.52 25.37 -8.12
C ASP A 195 -8.21 26.27 -6.90
N ASP A 196 -7.04 26.10 -6.27
CA ASP A 196 -6.66 26.73 -4.99
C ASP A 196 -7.75 26.61 -3.91
N ARG A 197 -8.30 25.39 -3.76
CA ARG A 197 -9.35 25.06 -2.81
C ARG A 197 -8.91 23.96 -1.85
N ARG A 198 -9.67 23.78 -0.78
CA ARG A 198 -9.54 22.59 0.06
C ARG A 198 -10.12 21.38 -0.66
N ALA A 199 -9.41 20.26 -0.60
CA ALA A 199 -9.90 18.98 -1.10
C ALA A 199 -11.12 18.51 -0.32
N CYS A 200 -12.13 18.07 -1.05
CA CYS A 200 -13.38 17.57 -0.49
C CYS A 200 -13.30 16.06 -0.29
N LEU A 201 -12.49 15.66 0.68
CA LEU A 201 -12.31 14.27 1.08
C LEU A 201 -12.76 14.09 2.53
N THR A 202 -13.42 12.96 2.81
CA THR A 202 -13.78 12.55 4.17
C THR A 202 -12.52 12.48 5.04
N GLU A 203 -12.63 12.72 6.34
CA GLU A 203 -11.49 12.48 7.24
C GLU A 203 -11.09 11.00 7.26
N VAL A 204 -9.80 10.73 7.42
CA VAL A 204 -9.25 9.38 7.55
C VAL A 204 -8.74 9.17 8.97
N GLY A 205 -8.88 7.94 9.47
CA GLY A 205 -8.18 7.52 10.69
C GLY A 205 -6.71 7.23 10.42
N SER A 206 -5.94 7.00 11.48
CA SER A 206 -4.55 6.55 11.37
C SER A 206 -4.45 5.03 11.47
N TYR A 207 -3.71 4.41 10.55
CA TYR A 207 -3.38 2.98 10.65
C TYR A 207 -2.49 2.68 11.86
N LEU A 208 -1.73 3.66 12.35
CA LEU A 208 -0.90 3.50 13.54
C LEU A 208 -1.76 3.39 14.81
N ASP A 209 -2.88 4.10 14.85
CA ASP A 209 -3.83 4.04 15.98
C ASP A 209 -4.62 2.72 15.99
N PHE A 210 -4.72 2.04 14.85
CA PHE A 210 -5.37 0.72 14.74
C PHE A 210 -4.55 -0.41 15.37
N ALA A 211 -3.22 -0.37 15.24
CA ALA A 211 -2.34 -1.49 15.63
C ALA A 211 -2.36 -1.80 17.14
N GLY A 212 -2.52 -0.79 18.00
CA GLY A 212 -2.57 -0.97 19.45
C GLY A 212 -3.79 -1.79 19.90
N PRO A 213 -5.02 -1.35 19.61
CA PRO A 213 -6.25 -2.09 19.89
C PRO A 213 -6.25 -3.49 19.27
N GLU A 214 -5.79 -3.65 18.02
CA GLU A 214 -5.67 -4.98 17.38
C GLU A 214 -4.86 -5.95 18.23
N ARG A 215 -3.71 -5.49 18.76
CA ARG A 215 -2.84 -6.31 19.60
C ARG A 215 -3.45 -6.63 20.96
N GLN A 216 -4.13 -5.68 21.57
CA GLN A 216 -4.82 -5.89 22.84
C GLN A 216 -5.94 -6.92 22.71
N ASP A 217 -6.75 -6.81 21.66
CA ASP A 217 -7.83 -7.75 21.37
C ASP A 217 -7.30 -9.16 21.12
N ALA A 218 -6.21 -9.28 20.34
CA ALA A 218 -5.57 -10.56 20.06
C ALA A 218 -4.95 -11.20 21.31
N ALA A 219 -4.27 -10.41 22.17
CA ALA A 219 -3.69 -10.89 23.42
C ALA A 219 -4.76 -11.39 24.41
N GLY A 220 -5.97 -10.81 24.36
CA GLY A 220 -7.13 -11.26 25.15
C GLY A 220 -7.74 -12.58 24.67
N CYS A 221 -7.40 -13.05 23.46
CA CYS A 221 -7.90 -14.31 22.92
C CYS A 221 -7.04 -15.50 23.40
N THR A 222 -7.55 -16.29 24.35
CA THR A 222 -6.95 -17.61 24.68
C THR A 222 -7.63 -18.72 23.87
N ALA A 223 -6.93 -19.83 23.62
CA ALA A 223 -7.46 -20.99 22.88
C ALA A 223 -8.76 -21.58 23.47
N THR A 224 -9.06 -21.24 24.72
CA THR A 224 -10.23 -21.70 25.48
C THR A 224 -11.35 -20.66 25.56
N THR A 225 -11.11 -19.42 25.13
CA THR A 225 -12.09 -18.34 25.22
C THR A 225 -13.05 -18.42 24.02
N LYS A 226 -14.29 -18.85 24.27
CA LYS A 226 -15.39 -18.56 23.34
C LYS A 226 -15.56 -17.04 23.30
N PRO A 227 -15.49 -16.38 22.13
CA PRO A 227 -15.69 -14.95 22.06
C PRO A 227 -17.08 -14.61 22.58
N SER A 228 -17.17 -13.72 23.58
CA SER A 228 -18.41 -13.13 24.07
C SER A 228 -18.93 -12.10 23.06
N GLY A 229 -19.36 -12.58 21.90
CA GLY A 229 -19.95 -11.77 20.85
C GLY A 229 -20.32 -12.64 19.66
N SER A 230 -21.55 -12.50 19.16
CA SER A 230 -22.21 -13.34 18.15
C SER A 230 -21.51 -13.43 16.78
N GLY A 231 -20.42 -14.17 16.70
CA GLY A 231 -19.73 -14.49 15.45
C GLY A 231 -18.69 -15.53 15.79
N GLY A 232 -19.06 -16.77 15.46
CA GLY A 232 -18.45 -17.98 15.96
C GLY A 232 -16.96 -18.08 15.68
N SER A 233 -16.29 -18.69 16.65
CA SER A 233 -15.00 -19.34 16.55
C SER A 233 -14.99 -20.39 15.43
N SER A 234 -14.10 -20.26 14.45
CA SER A 234 -13.68 -21.41 13.62
C SER A 234 -12.22 -21.30 13.20
N TRP A 235 -11.31 -21.24 14.16
CA TRP A 235 -9.89 -21.50 13.90
C TRP A 235 -9.31 -22.33 15.06
N PRO A 236 -9.63 -23.63 15.11
CA PRO A 236 -8.55 -24.61 15.33
C PRO A 236 -8.88 -25.98 14.72
N LYS A 237 -8.44 -26.26 13.48
CA LYS A 237 -8.28 -27.63 12.94
C LYS A 237 -7.53 -27.71 11.60
N ALA A 238 -7.29 -26.60 10.91
CA ALA A 238 -6.60 -26.61 9.62
C ALA A 238 -5.07 -26.78 9.72
N ALA A 239 -4.43 -26.36 10.83
CA ALA A 239 -2.97 -26.39 10.95
C ALA A 239 -2.39 -27.80 11.26
N ALA A 240 -3.18 -28.70 11.87
CA ALA A 240 -2.69 -30.02 12.28
C ALA A 240 -2.71 -31.08 11.15
N GLY A 241 -3.25 -30.75 9.98
CA GLY A 241 -3.42 -31.67 8.85
C GLY A 241 -2.71 -31.26 7.56
N CYS A 242 -1.98 -30.13 7.55
CA CYS A 242 -1.15 -29.76 6.41
C CYS A 242 0.15 -30.56 6.47
N PRO A 243 0.44 -31.46 5.51
CA PRO A 243 1.74 -32.08 5.43
C PRO A 243 2.76 -30.97 5.25
N SER A 244 3.81 -30.95 6.08
CA SER A 244 5.01 -30.16 5.79
C SER A 244 5.44 -30.54 4.38
N SER A 245 5.44 -29.60 3.44
CA SER A 245 5.95 -29.85 2.10
C SER A 245 7.46 -30.05 2.18
N SER A 246 7.89 -31.27 2.48
CA SER A 246 9.25 -31.72 2.32
C SER A 246 9.57 -31.63 0.83
N SER A 247 10.58 -30.83 0.47
CA SER A 247 11.15 -30.78 -0.86
C SER A 247 11.69 -32.16 -1.23
N ARG A 248 10.94 -32.92 -2.03
CA ARG A 248 11.43 -34.11 -2.70
C ARG A 248 11.29 -33.86 -4.19
N SER A 249 12.40 -33.50 -4.83
CA SER A 249 12.49 -33.38 -6.29
C SER A 249 12.32 -34.75 -6.93
N PRO A 250 11.51 -34.89 -8.00
CA PRO A 250 11.66 -35.97 -8.94
C PRO A 250 11.98 -35.41 -10.33
N THR A 251 13.18 -35.73 -10.80
CA THR A 251 13.56 -35.77 -12.21
C THR A 251 12.58 -36.64 -13.03
N GLY A 252 12.18 -36.16 -14.22
CA GLY A 252 11.81 -37.04 -15.35
C GLY A 252 10.35 -37.07 -15.81
N THR A 253 10.10 -36.34 -16.91
CA THR A 253 9.13 -36.57 -18.04
C THR A 253 7.60 -36.49 -17.83
N PRO A 254 6.86 -36.07 -18.90
CA PRO A 254 5.61 -35.32 -18.76
C PRO A 254 4.36 -36.20 -18.89
N ARG A 255 3.35 -35.97 -18.04
CA ARG A 255 2.01 -36.49 -18.30
C ARG A 255 0.90 -35.51 -17.88
N ARG A 256 0.17 -35.09 -18.92
CA ARG A 256 -1.25 -34.71 -19.06
C ARG A 256 -1.91 -33.82 -17.97
N ARG A 257 -2.48 -32.71 -18.46
CA ARG A 257 -3.33 -31.75 -17.74
C ARG A 257 -4.52 -32.41 -17.01
N SER A 258 -4.66 -32.03 -15.74
CA SER A 258 -5.84 -32.17 -14.86
C SER A 258 -5.97 -30.90 -13.99
N PRO A 259 -7.17 -30.58 -13.45
CA PRO A 259 -7.63 -29.19 -13.29
C PRO A 259 -7.10 -28.45 -12.05
N ARG A 260 -7.13 -27.11 -12.16
CA ARG A 260 -6.72 -26.13 -11.14
C ARG A 260 -7.38 -26.36 -9.78
N PRO A 261 -6.64 -26.37 -8.65
CA PRO A 261 -7.24 -26.16 -7.34
C PRO A 261 -7.56 -24.67 -7.14
N ALA A 262 -8.66 -24.45 -6.43
CA ALA A 262 -9.29 -23.16 -6.16
C ALA A 262 -8.34 -22.17 -5.46
N ALA A 263 -8.38 -20.92 -5.90
CA ALA A 263 -7.77 -19.80 -5.22
C ALA A 263 -8.38 -19.64 -3.82
N TRP A 264 -7.52 -19.49 -2.82
CA TRP A 264 -7.89 -19.08 -1.48
C TRP A 264 -8.52 -17.68 -1.52
N THR A 265 -9.84 -17.62 -1.59
CA THR A 265 -10.62 -16.45 -1.20
C THR A 265 -11.06 -16.64 0.25
N GLY A 266 -10.22 -16.16 1.16
CA GLY A 266 -10.52 -16.11 2.59
C GLY A 266 -11.69 -15.16 2.88
N CYS A 267 -12.70 -15.72 3.54
CA CYS A 267 -14.04 -15.20 3.79
C CYS A 267 -14.03 -14.09 4.87
N TRP A 268 -14.21 -12.82 4.47
CA TRP A 268 -14.41 -11.67 5.39
C TRP A 268 -15.87 -11.20 5.47
N THR A 269 -16.82 -12.03 5.07
CA THR A 269 -18.20 -11.59 4.77
C THR A 269 -19.16 -11.50 5.96
N ARG A 270 -18.72 -11.53 7.22
CA ARG A 270 -19.70 -11.56 8.32
C ARG A 270 -19.27 -10.88 9.62
N ARG A 271 -19.05 -9.56 9.60
CA ARG A 271 -19.24 -8.71 10.81
C ARG A 271 -19.29 -7.19 10.61
N ALA A 272 -19.54 -6.66 9.41
CA ALA A 272 -19.75 -5.22 9.21
C ALA A 272 -21.17 -4.72 9.58
N HIS A 273 -22.00 -5.56 10.20
CA HIS A 273 -23.35 -5.20 10.64
C HIS A 273 -23.54 -5.47 12.13
N ALA A 274 -22.96 -4.62 12.98
CA ALA A 274 -23.48 -4.36 14.31
C ALA A 274 -23.14 -2.91 14.68
N PRO A 275 -24.13 -2.04 14.96
CA PRO A 275 -23.86 -0.67 15.37
C PRO A 275 -23.41 -0.66 16.84
N SER A 276 -22.13 -0.38 17.10
CA SER A 276 -21.70 0.03 18.43
C SER A 276 -22.08 1.50 18.64
N ARG A 277 -22.84 1.76 19.70
CA ARG A 277 -23.30 3.09 20.11
C ARG A 277 -22.08 3.93 20.49
N TRP A 278 -21.75 4.92 19.67
CA TRP A 278 -20.91 6.04 20.08
C TRP A 278 -21.81 7.10 20.71
N SER A 279 -21.53 7.43 21.96
CA SER A 279 -22.16 8.56 22.66
C SER A 279 -21.60 9.85 22.07
N ALA A 280 -22.37 10.53 21.24
CA ALA A 280 -22.03 11.85 20.72
C ALA A 280 -22.13 12.89 21.85
N GLY A 281 -20.98 13.43 22.26
CA GLY A 281 -20.93 14.74 22.92
C GLY A 281 -21.25 15.81 21.87
N ALA A 282 -22.33 16.55 22.09
CA ALA A 282 -22.82 17.57 21.17
C ALA A 282 -21.80 18.72 21.01
N ALA A 283 -21.29 18.91 19.80
CA ALA A 283 -20.70 20.16 19.34
C ALA A 283 -21.42 20.58 18.05
N ALA A 284 -21.81 21.84 18.00
CA ALA A 284 -22.77 22.41 17.05
C ALA A 284 -22.34 22.24 15.58
N ALA A 285 -23.32 21.87 14.75
CA ALA A 285 -23.17 21.70 13.31
C ALA A 285 -22.92 23.04 12.60
N THR A 286 -21.76 23.15 11.96
CA THR A 286 -21.57 24.06 10.82
C THR A 286 -21.60 23.23 9.54
N SER A 287 -22.47 23.62 8.61
CA SER A 287 -22.74 22.96 7.34
C SER A 287 -21.47 22.69 6.53
N SER A 288 -21.15 21.40 6.29
CA SER A 288 -20.19 20.99 5.28
C SER A 288 -20.76 21.22 3.88
N PRO A 289 -19.99 21.75 2.91
CA PRO A 289 -20.46 21.90 1.54
C PRO A 289 -20.68 20.53 0.89
N VAL A 290 -21.80 20.40 0.18
CA VAL A 290 -22.14 19.21 -0.60
C VAL A 290 -21.28 19.20 -1.86
N CYS A 291 -20.34 18.26 -1.95
CA CYS A 291 -19.51 18.07 -3.13
C CYS A 291 -20.14 17.07 -4.10
N SER A 292 -20.16 17.43 -5.38
CA SER A 292 -20.64 16.57 -6.45
C SER A 292 -19.67 15.40 -6.69
N PRO A 293 -20.15 14.16 -6.90
CA PRO A 293 -19.28 13.03 -7.17
C PRO A 293 -18.60 13.17 -8.54
N ALA A 294 -17.28 12.93 -8.58
CA ALA A 294 -16.51 12.88 -9.81
C ALA A 294 -16.90 11.67 -10.68
N SER A 295 -16.93 11.87 -12.01
CA SER A 295 -17.29 10.85 -13.01
C SER A 295 -16.42 9.58 -12.94
N PRO A 296 -16.96 8.40 -13.29
CA PRO A 296 -16.23 7.13 -13.22
C PRO A 296 -15.19 7.01 -14.35
N TRP A 297 -13.91 7.15 -14.00
CA TRP A 297 -12.78 6.88 -14.89
C TRP A 297 -12.13 5.52 -14.59
N PRO A 298 -11.55 4.84 -15.59
CA PRO A 298 -10.89 3.55 -15.36
C PRO A 298 -9.70 3.70 -14.38
N VAL A 299 -9.59 2.72 -13.47
CA VAL A 299 -8.50 2.54 -12.51
C VAL A 299 -8.04 1.09 -12.64
N ASN A 300 -6.72 0.87 -12.73
CA ASN A 300 -6.12 -0.46 -12.72
C ASN A 300 -5.23 -0.61 -11.50
N VAL A 301 -5.17 -1.81 -10.94
CA VAL A 301 -4.26 -2.20 -9.86
C VAL A 301 -3.34 -3.29 -10.38
N SER A 302 -2.04 -3.16 -10.18
CA SER A 302 -1.05 -4.16 -10.56
C SER A 302 -0.27 -4.71 -9.37
N ARG A 303 0.34 -5.88 -9.56
CA ARG A 303 1.25 -6.53 -8.60
C ARG A 303 2.54 -6.94 -9.30
N GLY A 304 3.65 -6.94 -8.58
CA GLY A 304 4.89 -7.54 -9.06
C GLY A 304 4.83 -9.07 -9.04
N ARG A 305 5.37 -9.70 -10.08
CA ARG A 305 5.73 -11.13 -10.07
C ARG A 305 7.10 -11.26 -10.70
N ARG A 306 8.07 -11.80 -9.96
CA ARG A 306 9.34 -12.20 -10.57
C ARG A 306 9.04 -13.32 -11.57
N THR A 307 9.20 -13.07 -12.87
CA THR A 307 9.46 -14.16 -13.81
C THR A 307 10.88 -14.62 -13.54
N SER A 308 11.05 -15.87 -13.11
CA SER A 308 12.36 -16.53 -13.16
C SER A 308 12.84 -16.44 -14.61
N ALA A 309 13.88 -15.63 -14.87
CA ALA A 309 14.60 -15.70 -16.12
C ALA A 309 15.23 -17.11 -16.24
N PRO A 310 15.32 -17.67 -17.46
CA PRO A 310 15.75 -19.06 -17.69
C PRO A 310 17.19 -19.32 -17.27
#